data_AF-A0A368T1R8-F1
#
_entry.id   AF-A0A368T1R8-F1
#
_cell.length_a   1.000
_cell.length_b   1.000
_cell.length_c   1.000
_cell.angle_alpha   90.00
_cell.angle_beta   90.00
_cell.angle_gamma   90.00
#
_symmetry.space_group_name_H-M   'P 1'
#
loop_
_entity.id
_entity.type
_entity.pdbx_description
1 polymer ?
#
loop_
_entity_poly.entity_id
_entity_poly.type
_entity_poly.pdbx_seq_one_letter_code
_entity_poly.pdbx_strand_id
1 'polypeptide(L)'
;MTPRPADRESALRVLCFPPSREVIVAGSTRGPRALAAAVTAADRCTADPGPAAGATPLAAVEVRDAPGPVRIDADPAGRALRVRGDRAHRAALAAVLRDTAAMTAGGQVPADHYLDHPFLAEGSAPLVVESPHGGMPRRAAAP
;
A
#
# COMPACT_ATOMS: atom_id res chain seq x y z
N MET A 1 -33.33 -11.14 -11.55
CA MET A 1 -32.32 -11.76 -10.68
C MET A 1 -31.15 -10.80 -10.60
N THR A 2 -31.23 -9.83 -9.70
CA THR A 2 -30.24 -8.77 -9.54
C THR A 2 -29.06 -9.36 -8.76
N PRO A 3 -27.81 -9.26 -9.24
CA PRO A 3 -26.69 -9.76 -8.44
C PRO A 3 -26.68 -9.02 -7.10
N ARG A 4 -26.66 -9.81 -6.02
CA ARG A 4 -26.53 -9.38 -4.64
C ARG A 4 -25.21 -8.59 -4.51
N PRO A 5 -25.15 -7.43 -3.80
CA PRO A 5 -23.94 -6.61 -3.71
C PRO A 5 -22.93 -7.21 -2.72
N ALA A 6 -22.61 -8.49 -2.90
CA ALA A 6 -21.68 -9.26 -2.08
C ALA A 6 -20.31 -9.47 -2.75
N ASP A 7 -20.13 -9.03 -4.01
CA ASP A 7 -18.85 -9.10 -4.75
C ASP A 7 -18.05 -7.77 -4.73
N ARG A 8 -18.34 -6.89 -3.76
CA ARG A 8 -17.44 -5.79 -3.36
C ARG A 8 -16.59 -6.20 -2.15
N GLU A 9 -16.07 -7.42 -2.15
CA GLU A 9 -14.94 -7.82 -1.31
C GLU A 9 -13.79 -6.85 -1.57
N SER A 10 -13.46 -5.99 -0.60
CA SER A 10 -12.80 -4.71 -0.84
C SER A 10 -11.42 -4.86 -1.49
N ALA A 11 -11.35 -4.49 -2.77
CA ALA A 11 -10.13 -4.49 -3.58
C ALA A 11 -9.06 -3.58 -2.98
N LEU A 12 -7.80 -3.83 -3.35
CA LEU A 12 -6.67 -2.94 -3.07
C LEU A 12 -7.02 -1.51 -3.51
N ARG A 13 -6.87 -0.53 -2.62
CA ARG A 13 -6.98 0.89 -2.95
C ARG A 13 -5.63 1.55 -2.77
N VAL A 14 -5.27 2.38 -3.74
CA VAL A 14 -4.04 3.17 -3.70
C VAL A 14 -4.40 4.62 -3.98
N LEU A 15 -4.16 5.49 -3.00
CA LEU A 15 -4.50 6.91 -3.06
C LEU A 15 -3.22 7.72 -3.03
N CYS A 16 -3.05 8.63 -3.98
CA CYS A 16 -1.99 9.63 -3.95
C CYS A 16 -2.58 10.97 -3.51
N PHE A 17 -1.93 11.67 -2.60
CA PHE A 17 -2.27 13.04 -2.22
C PHE A 17 -1.28 13.98 -2.92
N PRO A 18 -1.64 14.58 -4.08
CA PRO A 18 -0.67 15.30 -4.90
C PRO A 18 0.11 16.42 -4.20
N PRO A 19 -0.47 17.20 -3.25
CA PRO A 19 0.28 18.23 -2.54
C PRO A 19 1.43 17.70 -1.69
N SER A 20 1.26 16.54 -1.05
CA SER A 20 2.29 15.91 -0.19
C SER A 20 3.04 14.78 -0.88
N ARG A 21 2.54 14.31 -2.03
CA ARG A 21 2.92 13.06 -2.71
C ARG A 21 2.80 11.81 -1.83
N GLU A 22 2.09 11.91 -0.71
CA GLU A 22 1.84 10.78 0.17
C GLU A 22 0.98 9.74 -0.54
N VAL A 23 1.32 8.47 -0.35
CA VAL A 23 0.60 7.34 -0.88
C VAL A 23 -0.03 6.55 0.26
N ILE A 24 -1.34 6.37 0.20
CA ILE A 24 -2.07 5.49 1.12
C ILE A 24 -2.44 4.21 0.39
N VAL A 25 -2.06 3.07 0.97
CA VAL A 25 -2.49 1.73 0.57
C VAL A 25 -3.51 1.23 1.58
N ALA A 26 -4.71 0.92 1.10
CA ALA A 26 -5.82 0.45 1.93
C ALA A 26 -6.60 -0.67 1.24
N GLY A 27 -7.56 -1.26 1.96
CA GLY A 27 -8.45 -2.29 1.43
C GLY A 27 -8.72 -3.41 2.42
N SER A 28 -9.40 -4.45 1.98
CA SER A 28 -9.53 -5.67 2.79
C SER A 28 -8.18 -6.37 2.94
N THR A 29 -8.04 -7.33 3.85
CA THR A 29 -6.83 -8.16 4.02
C THR A 29 -6.26 -8.69 2.70
N ARG A 30 -7.13 -8.97 1.72
CA ARG A 30 -6.74 -9.46 0.39
C ARG A 30 -5.96 -8.42 -0.42
N GLY A 31 -6.30 -7.14 -0.30
CA GLY A 31 -5.67 -6.05 -1.07
C GLY A 31 -4.18 -5.91 -0.76
N PRO A 32 -3.77 -5.56 0.48
CA PRO A 32 -2.37 -5.43 0.83
C PRO A 32 -1.59 -6.74 0.72
N ARG A 33 -2.22 -7.92 0.90
CA ARG A 33 -1.58 -9.22 0.63
C ARG A 33 -1.28 -9.42 -0.86
N ALA A 34 -2.20 -9.05 -1.75
CA ALA A 34 -1.98 -9.12 -3.19
C ALA A 34 -0.84 -8.17 -3.62
N LEU A 35 -0.81 -6.96 -3.04
CA LEU A 35 0.31 -6.04 -3.25
C LEU A 35 1.64 -6.63 -2.75
N ALA A 36 1.66 -7.25 -1.56
CA ALA A 36 2.85 -7.90 -1.03
C ALA A 36 3.38 -9.01 -1.95
N ALA A 37 2.47 -9.78 -2.57
CA ALA A 37 2.82 -10.80 -3.54
C ALA A 37 3.44 -10.18 -4.81
N ALA A 38 2.82 -9.13 -5.36
CA ALA A 38 3.36 -8.40 -6.52
C ALA A 38 4.74 -7.78 -6.22
N VAL A 39 4.92 -7.20 -5.02
CA VAL A 39 6.20 -6.65 -4.56
C VAL A 39 7.29 -7.73 -4.49
N THR A 40 6.95 -8.89 -3.94
CA THR A 40 7.88 -10.03 -3.84
C THR A 40 8.28 -10.54 -5.23
N ALA A 41 7.32 -10.63 -6.15
CA ALA A 41 7.52 -11.13 -7.50
C ALA A 41 8.13 -10.11 -8.47
N ALA A 42 8.27 -8.84 -8.07
CA ALA A 42 8.56 -7.73 -8.99
C ALA A 42 7.58 -7.69 -10.18
N ASP A 43 6.29 -7.79 -9.87
CA ASP A 43 5.20 -7.85 -10.85
C ASP A 43 4.21 -6.70 -10.67
N ARG A 44 3.21 -6.62 -11.53
CA ARG A 44 2.14 -5.61 -11.51
C ARG A 44 0.88 -6.14 -10.83
N CYS A 45 0.15 -5.24 -10.17
CA CYS A 45 -1.22 -5.51 -9.75
C CYS A 45 -2.12 -4.29 -9.98
N THR A 46 -3.42 -4.52 -10.01
CA THR A 46 -4.42 -3.46 -10.16
C THR A 46 -4.97 -3.04 -8.80
N ALA A 47 -5.36 -1.77 -8.72
CA ALA A 47 -6.04 -1.20 -7.58
C ALA A 47 -7.40 -0.64 -8.04
N ASP A 48 -8.37 -0.66 -7.14
CA ASP A 48 -9.70 -0.10 -7.39
C ASP A 48 -9.62 1.44 -7.38
N PRO A 49 -9.91 2.07 -8.52
CA PRO A 49 -9.87 3.53 -8.66
C PRO A 49 -11.05 4.26 -8.02
N GLY A 50 -11.90 3.57 -7.24
CA GLY A 50 -13.12 4.10 -6.63
C GLY A 50 -12.99 5.48 -5.98
N PRO A 51 -14.12 6.15 -5.69
CA PRO A 51 -14.16 7.58 -5.37
C PRO A 51 -13.22 7.96 -4.22
N ALA A 52 -12.47 9.04 -4.41
CA ALA A 52 -11.54 9.56 -3.43
C ALA A 52 -11.67 11.08 -3.35
N ALA A 53 -12.14 11.58 -2.21
CA ALA A 53 -12.21 13.02 -1.97
C ALA A 53 -10.82 13.54 -1.59
N GLY A 54 -10.33 14.54 -2.32
CA GLY A 54 -9.04 15.19 -2.01
C GLY A 54 -7.78 14.36 -2.33
N ALA A 55 -7.94 13.17 -2.91
CA ALA A 55 -6.85 12.31 -3.35
C ALA A 55 -7.05 11.85 -4.80
N THR A 56 -5.96 11.54 -5.49
CA THR A 56 -5.97 10.92 -6.81
C THR A 56 -5.87 9.40 -6.66
N PRO A 57 -6.92 8.64 -7.02
CA PRO A 57 -6.86 7.18 -6.96
C PRO A 57 -5.99 6.63 -8.11
N LEU A 58 -4.97 5.86 -7.73
CA LEU A 58 -4.09 5.13 -8.63
C LEU A 58 -4.72 3.78 -8.96
N ALA A 59 -4.72 3.41 -10.25
CA ALA A 59 -5.38 2.21 -10.75
C ALA A 59 -4.40 1.05 -10.96
N ALA A 60 -3.10 1.33 -11.05
CA ALA A 60 -2.06 0.35 -11.28
C ALA A 60 -0.95 0.48 -10.24
N VAL A 61 -0.36 -0.66 -9.88
CA VAL A 61 0.90 -0.72 -9.18
C VAL A 61 1.89 -1.49 -10.05
N GLU A 62 3.02 -0.87 -10.35
CA GLU A 62 4.10 -1.45 -11.11
C GLU A 62 5.30 -1.68 -10.20
N VAL A 63 5.67 -2.93 -10.00
CA VAL A 63 6.88 -3.29 -9.27
C VAL A 63 7.97 -3.71 -10.26
N ARG A 64 9.19 -3.23 -10.09
CA ARG A 64 10.34 -3.64 -10.91
C ARG A 64 11.58 -3.90 -10.05
N ASP A 65 12.43 -4.80 -10.51
CA ASP A 65 13.78 -4.95 -9.98
C ASP A 65 14.61 -3.67 -10.26
N ALA A 66 15.32 -3.22 -9.24
CA ALA A 66 16.37 -2.21 -9.35
C ALA A 66 17.41 -2.44 -8.24
N PRO A 67 18.66 -2.00 -8.37
CA PRO A 67 19.61 -2.07 -7.27
C PRO A 67 19.22 -1.17 -6.09
N GLY A 68 19.43 -1.64 -4.85
CA GLY A 68 19.34 -0.84 -3.64
C GLY A 68 17.95 -0.79 -2.97
N PRO A 69 17.76 0.17 -2.03
CA PRO A 69 16.52 0.34 -1.26
C PRO A 69 15.26 0.54 -2.10
N VAL A 70 14.09 0.34 -1.49
CA VAL A 70 12.84 0.50 -2.23
C VAL A 70 12.58 1.98 -2.53
N ARG A 71 12.38 2.33 -3.80
CA ARG A 71 11.87 3.63 -4.22
C ARG A 71 10.39 3.57 -4.54
N ILE A 72 9.62 4.44 -3.90
CA ILE A 72 8.19 4.67 -4.18
C ILE A 72 8.04 5.96 -4.97
N ASP A 73 7.37 5.89 -6.12
CA ASP A 73 7.08 7.03 -6.98
C ASP A 73 5.60 6.99 -7.38
N ALA A 74 4.86 8.04 -7.03
CA ALA A 74 3.46 8.18 -7.40
C ALA A 74 3.35 9.01 -8.68
N ASP A 75 2.75 8.43 -9.71
CA ASP A 75 2.45 9.08 -10.99
C ASP A 75 0.93 9.32 -11.06
N PRO A 76 0.42 10.45 -10.51
CA PRO A 76 -1.01 10.73 -10.51
C PRO A 76 -1.56 10.98 -11.93
N ALA A 77 -0.72 11.45 -12.86
CA ALA A 77 -1.12 11.66 -14.26
C ALA A 77 -1.28 10.32 -15.01
N GLY A 78 -0.33 9.41 -14.84
CA GLY A 78 -0.41 8.03 -15.36
C GLY A 78 -1.28 7.09 -14.51
N ARG A 79 -1.79 7.57 -13.37
CA ARG A 79 -2.58 6.82 -12.38
C ARG A 79 -1.89 5.54 -11.90
N ALA A 80 -0.58 5.60 -11.71
CA ALA A 80 0.24 4.45 -11.34
C ALA A 80 1.09 4.72 -10.10
N LEU A 81 1.21 3.71 -9.23
CA LEU A 81 2.24 3.64 -8.21
C LEU A 81 3.41 2.82 -8.75
N ARG A 82 4.62 3.36 -8.69
CA ARG A 82 5.83 2.67 -9.13
C ARG A 82 6.66 2.32 -7.91
N VAL A 83 6.98 1.03 -7.79
CA VAL A 83 7.82 0.46 -6.74
C VAL A 83 9.06 -0.13 -7.40
N ARG A 84 10.23 0.31 -6.98
CA ARG A 84 11.51 -0.24 -7.47
C ARG A 84 12.40 -0.55 -6.30
N GLY A 85 13.33 -1.48 -6.42
CA GLY A 85 14.29 -1.81 -5.35
C GLY A 85 14.78 -3.22 -5.54
N ASP A 86 15.74 -3.66 -4.74
CA ASP A 86 16.28 -5.01 -4.85
C ASP A 86 15.40 -6.03 -4.12
N ARG A 87 15.72 -7.32 -4.30
CA ARG A 87 14.93 -8.40 -3.73
C ARG A 87 14.83 -8.34 -2.21
N ALA A 88 15.91 -7.96 -1.52
CA ALA A 88 15.95 -7.97 -0.05
C ALA A 88 15.07 -6.84 0.50
N HIS A 89 15.21 -5.63 -0.04
CA HIS A 89 14.42 -4.48 0.38
C HIS A 89 12.94 -4.62 0.00
N ARG A 90 12.64 -5.18 -1.19
CA ARG A 90 11.25 -5.51 -1.55
C ARG A 90 10.64 -6.59 -0.66
N ALA A 91 11.40 -7.61 -0.27
CA ALA A 91 10.92 -8.62 0.66
C ALA A 91 10.56 -8.02 2.02
N ALA A 92 11.33 -7.03 2.48
CA ALA A 92 11.03 -6.27 3.69
C ALA A 92 9.74 -5.45 3.53
N LEU A 93 9.54 -4.73 2.41
CA LEU A 93 8.26 -4.05 2.11
C LEU A 93 7.08 -5.03 2.09
N ALA A 94 7.24 -6.19 1.45
CA ALA A 94 6.22 -7.22 1.41
C ALA A 94 5.91 -7.81 2.80
N ALA A 95 6.87 -7.84 3.73
CA ALA A 95 6.61 -8.23 5.12
C ALA A 95 5.71 -7.20 5.82
N VAL A 96 6.04 -5.90 5.75
CA VAL A 96 5.22 -4.82 6.33
C VAL A 96 3.78 -4.84 5.80
N LEU A 97 3.61 -5.04 4.49
CA LEU A 97 2.28 -5.15 3.86
C LEU A 97 1.49 -6.35 4.40
N ARG A 98 2.15 -7.51 4.59
CA ARG A 98 1.51 -8.73 5.13
C ARG A 98 1.16 -8.58 6.59
N ASP A 99 2.06 -8.01 7.38
CA ASP A 99 1.88 -7.80 8.82
C ASP A 99 0.73 -6.82 9.05
N THR A 100 0.71 -5.71 8.30
CA THR A 100 -0.38 -4.72 8.35
C THR A 100 -1.72 -5.33 7.92
N ALA A 101 -1.72 -6.19 6.90
CA ALA A 101 -2.92 -6.92 6.48
C ALA A 101 -3.44 -7.89 7.56
N ALA A 102 -2.58 -8.37 8.45
CA ALA A 102 -2.90 -9.29 9.53
C ALA A 102 -3.27 -8.58 10.85
N MET A 103 -3.10 -7.26 10.94
CA MET A 103 -3.47 -6.49 12.13
C MET A 103 -4.97 -6.56 12.36
N THR A 104 -5.38 -7.20 13.46
CA THR A 104 -6.79 -7.35 13.84
C THR A 104 -7.31 -6.20 14.71
N ALA A 105 -6.41 -5.47 15.37
CA ALA A 105 -6.77 -4.38 16.28
C ALA A 105 -7.14 -3.08 15.54
N GLY A 106 -6.84 -2.97 14.25
CA GLY A 106 -6.81 -1.68 13.55
C GLY A 106 -5.45 -1.00 13.68
N GLY A 107 -5.23 0.06 12.91
CA GLY A 107 -4.01 0.86 12.83
C GLY A 107 -3.58 1.13 11.40
N GLN A 108 -2.47 1.87 11.29
CA GLN A 108 -1.76 2.14 10.05
C GLN A 108 -0.25 2.11 10.34
N VAL A 109 0.53 1.73 9.34
CA VAL A 109 2.00 1.70 9.42
C VAL A 109 2.56 2.70 8.41
N PRO A 110 3.21 3.78 8.86
CA PRO A 110 4.01 4.60 7.98
C PRO A 110 5.27 3.83 7.60
N ALA A 111 5.55 3.78 6.31
CA ALA A 111 6.80 3.33 5.72
C ALA A 111 7.46 4.57 5.10
N ASP A 112 8.41 5.13 5.84
CA ASP A 112 9.20 6.30 5.45
C ASP A 112 10.67 5.93 5.28
N HIS A 113 11.43 6.80 4.61
CA HIS A 113 12.88 6.72 4.62
C HIS A 113 13.41 7.17 5.99
N TYR A 114 14.19 6.30 6.63
CA TYR A 114 14.96 6.62 7.83
C TYR A 114 16.44 6.38 7.55
N LEU A 115 17.29 7.33 7.97
CA LEU A 115 18.75 7.26 7.77
C LEU A 115 19.37 5.95 8.29
N ASP A 116 18.82 5.42 9.39
CA ASP A 116 19.33 4.22 10.06
C ASP A 116 18.62 2.92 9.60
N HIS A 117 17.57 3.05 8.79
CA HIS A 117 16.81 1.92 8.25
C HIS A 117 16.52 2.16 6.76
N PRO A 118 17.37 1.66 5.85
CA PRO A 118 17.28 1.92 4.41
C PRO A 118 16.17 1.09 3.75
N PHE A 119 14.97 1.09 4.33
CA PHE A 119 13.82 0.38 3.81
C PHE A 119 13.33 1.04 2.52
N LEU A 120 13.13 2.36 2.59
CA LEU A 120 12.89 3.20 1.42
C LEU A 120 14.15 3.97 1.04
N ALA A 121 14.33 4.24 -0.25
CA ALA A 121 15.36 5.14 -0.75
C ALA A 121 15.01 6.59 -0.43
N GLU A 122 16.03 7.43 -0.24
CA GLU A 122 15.86 8.88 -0.13
C GLU A 122 15.05 9.44 -1.32
N GLY A 123 14.13 10.36 -1.03
CA GLY A 123 13.25 10.96 -2.03
C GLY A 123 12.12 10.05 -2.51
N SER A 124 11.88 8.91 -1.84
CA SER A 124 10.64 8.14 -2.01
C SER A 124 9.44 8.94 -1.53
N ALA A 125 8.31 8.75 -2.20
CA ALA A 125 7.01 9.19 -1.68
C ALA A 125 6.74 8.52 -0.31
N PRO A 126 6.28 9.27 0.71
CA PRO A 126 5.81 8.70 1.96
C PRO A 126 4.72 7.67 1.69
N LEU A 127 4.81 6.49 2.31
CA LEU A 127 3.86 5.40 2.12
C LEU A 127 3.18 5.09 3.45
N VAL A 128 1.85 5.10 3.48
CA VAL A 128 1.06 4.66 4.63
C VAL A 128 0.29 3.41 4.23
N VAL A 129 0.44 2.34 5.01
CA VAL A 129 -0.34 1.12 4.84
C VAL A 129 -1.41 1.08 5.93
N GLU A 130 -2.67 1.13 5.54
CA GLU A 130 -3.79 0.98 6.48
C GLU A 130 -4.11 -0.49 6.72
N SER A 131 -4.37 -0.84 7.97
CA SER A 131 -4.91 -2.16 8.28
C SER A 131 -6.34 -2.29 7.73
N PRO A 132 -6.79 -3.53 7.43
CA PRO A 132 -8.16 -3.79 6.97
C PRO A 132 -9.25 -3.36 7.95
N HIS A 133 -8.90 -3.11 9.21
CA HIS A 133 -9.81 -2.72 10.28
C HIS A 133 -9.82 -1.20 10.53
N GLY A 134 -9.10 -0.41 9.71
CA GLY A 134 -9.06 1.06 9.76
C GLY A 134 -8.04 1.63 10.75
N GLY A 135 -7.86 2.96 10.76
CA GLY A 135 -6.69 3.64 11.34
C GLY A 135 -6.60 3.82 12.86
N MET A 136 -7.62 3.47 13.65
CA MET A 136 -7.56 3.57 15.12
C MET A 136 -7.58 2.18 15.76
N PRO A 137 -6.54 1.79 16.52
CA PRO A 137 -6.57 0.61 17.36
C PRO A 137 -7.81 0.68 18.26
N ARG A 138 -8.73 -0.28 18.14
CA ARG A 138 -9.81 -0.40 19.11
C ARG A 138 -9.15 -0.75 20.43
N ARG A 139 -9.11 0.19 21.37
CA ARG A 139 -8.73 -0.09 22.76
C ARG A 139 -9.61 -1.23 23.22
N ALA A 140 -9.06 -2.42 23.38
CA ALA A 140 -9.77 -3.49 24.05
C ALA A 140 -10.16 -2.92 25.41
N ALA A 141 -11.46 -2.86 25.70
CA ALA A 141 -11.91 -2.54 27.04
C ALA A 141 -11.27 -3.59 27.95
N ALA A 142 -10.40 -3.15 28.86
CA ALA A 142 -9.87 -4.03 29.89
C ALA A 142 -11.05 -4.54 30.74
N PRO A 143 -11.05 -5.83 31.15
CA PRO A 143 -12.10 -6.39 31.98
C PRO A 143 -12.21 -5.71 33.35
#